data_AF-A0A4V2Y032-F1
#
_entry.id   AF-A0A4V2Y032-F1
#
_cell.length_a   1.000
_cell.length_b   1.000
_cell.length_c   1.000
_cell.angle_alpha   90.00
_cell.angle_beta   90.00
_cell.angle_gamma   90.00
#
_symmetry.space_group_name_H-M   'P 1'
#
loop_
_entity.id
_entity.type
_entity.pdbx_description
1 polymer ?
#
loop_
_entity_poly.entity_id
_entity_poly.type
_entity_poly.pdbx_seq_one_letter_code
_entity_poly.pdbx_strand_id
1 'polypeptide(L)'
;MMRCRVFGHDYRFTAHAETMRWDCVRDCGAGGSKTYPTAADARRYATAFDRKDRDDLGRRAPLIGLFPLRILRALRGQKRA
;
A
#
# COMPACT_ATOMS: atom_id res chain seq x y z
N MET A 1 -6.80 -9.52 -6.10
CA MET A 1 -7.12 -8.26 -6.84
C MET A 1 -7.92 -7.22 -6.04
N MET A 2 -9.20 -7.45 -5.69
CA MET A 2 -10.07 -6.39 -5.14
C MET A 2 -9.59 -5.81 -3.79
N ARG A 3 -9.06 -6.64 -2.89
CA ARG A 3 -8.47 -6.19 -1.62
C ARG A 3 -7.31 -5.20 -1.80
N CYS A 4 -6.51 -5.34 -2.86
CA CYS A 4 -5.41 -4.40 -3.13
C CYS A 4 -5.91 -3.05 -3.69
N ARG A 5 -7.06 -3.05 -4.37
CA ARG A 5 -7.70 -1.81 -4.86
C ARG A 5 -8.30 -0.98 -3.73
N VAL A 6 -8.78 -1.65 -2.69
CA VAL A 6 -9.49 -1.06 -1.55
C VAL A 6 -8.51 -0.65 -0.43
N PHE A 7 -7.50 -1.47 -0.15
CA PHE A 7 -6.54 -1.27 0.95
C PHE A 7 -5.10 -0.96 0.49
N GLY A 8 -4.88 -0.74 -0.81
CA GLY A 8 -3.52 -0.62 -1.38
C GLY A 8 -2.82 -1.98 -1.55
N HIS A 9 -1.73 -2.00 -2.32
CA HIS A 9 -0.82 -3.14 -2.38
C HIS A 9 0.01 -3.20 -1.09
N ASP A 10 0.29 -4.40 -0.61
CA ASP A 10 1.07 -4.65 0.60
C ASP A 10 2.37 -5.32 0.16
N TYR A 11 3.37 -4.50 -0.14
CA TYR A 11 4.60 -4.96 -0.75
C TYR A 11 5.58 -5.41 0.33
N ARG A 12 6.02 -6.66 0.25
CA ARG A 12 7.10 -7.19 1.06
C ARG A 12 8.39 -7.14 0.24
N PHE A 13 9.43 -6.54 0.80
CA PHE A 13 10.72 -6.42 0.13
C PHE A 13 11.72 -7.41 0.74
N THR A 14 12.38 -8.19 -0.12
CA THR A 14 13.39 -9.16 0.27
C THR A 14 14.64 -9.00 -0.60
N ALA A 15 15.82 -9.29 -0.05
CA ALA A 15 17.06 -9.28 -0.81
C ALA A 15 17.59 -10.70 -0.95
N HIS A 16 17.90 -11.07 -2.19
CA HIS A 16 18.56 -12.31 -2.57
C HIS A 16 19.86 -11.99 -3.28
N ALA A 17 20.98 -12.10 -2.57
CA ALA A 17 22.29 -11.65 -3.05
C ALA A 17 22.20 -10.20 -3.56
N GLU A 18 22.54 -9.97 -4.82
CA GLU A 18 22.55 -8.67 -5.50
C GLU A 18 21.17 -8.22 -5.99
N THR A 19 20.17 -9.08 -5.89
CA THR A 19 18.83 -8.81 -6.42
C THR A 19 17.85 -8.57 -5.28
N MET A 20 17.25 -7.39 -5.26
CA MET A 20 16.08 -7.11 -4.44
C MET A 20 14.82 -7.60 -5.16
N ARG A 21 13.96 -8.32 -4.47
CA ARG A 21 12.63 -8.71 -4.94
C ARG A 21 11.56 -8.12 -4.05
N TRP A 22 10.43 -7.79 -4.64
CA TRP A 22 9.24 -7.43 -3.87
C TRP A 22 8.01 -8.07 -4.46
N ASP A 23 7.13 -8.51 -3.58
CA ASP A 23 5.88 -9.16 -3.92
C ASP A 23 4.77 -8.64 -3.02
N CYS A 24 3.56 -8.61 -3.55
CA CYS A 24 2.40 -8.29 -2.74
C CYS A 24 2.02 -9.52 -1.91
N VAL A 25 2.04 -9.39 -0.57
CA VAL A 25 1.66 -10.46 0.37
C VAL A 25 0.24 -10.98 0.13
N ARG A 26 -0.60 -10.17 -0.53
CA ARG A 26 -1.99 -10.51 -0.88
C ARG A 26 -2.11 -11.28 -2.20
N ASP A 27 -0.98 -11.78 -2.72
CA ASP A 27 -0.84 -12.60 -3.93
C ASP A 27 -1.70 -12.11 -5.11
N CYS A 28 -1.61 -10.80 -5.36
CA CYS A 28 -2.36 -10.16 -6.44
C CYS A 28 -1.59 -10.10 -7.77
N GLY A 29 -0.40 -10.71 -7.83
CA GLY A 29 0.50 -10.64 -8.97
C GLY A 29 1.26 -9.31 -9.12
N ALA A 30 1.05 -8.34 -8.23
CA ALA A 30 1.88 -7.13 -8.19
C ALA A 30 3.19 -7.42 -7.47
N GLY A 31 4.30 -7.23 -8.16
CA GLY A 31 5.64 -7.49 -7.66
C GLY A 31 6.69 -7.16 -8.71
N GLY A 32 7.95 -7.27 -8.35
CA GLY A 32 9.07 -6.98 -9.23
C GLY A 32 10.42 -7.39 -8.64
N SER A 33 11.46 -7.16 -9.42
CA SER A 33 12.83 -7.36 -8.99
C SER A 33 13.73 -6.26 -9.52
N LYS A 34 14.82 -6.00 -8.80
CA LYS A 34 15.84 -5.04 -9.18
C LYS A 34 17.21 -5.55 -8.75
N THR A 35 18.12 -5.62 -9.71
CA THR A 35 19.52 -5.98 -9.46
C THR A 35 20.33 -4.74 -9.12
N TYR A 36 21.20 -4.88 -8.13
CA TYR A 36 22.14 -3.86 -7.67
C TYR A 36 23.57 -4.34 -7.89
N PRO A 37 24.56 -3.42 -7.92
CA PRO A 37 25.97 -3.79 -8.10
C PRO A 37 26.54 -4.61 -6.95
N THR A 38 25.94 -4.53 -5.75
CA THR A 38 26.39 -5.28 -4.57
C THR A 38 25.22 -5.87 -3.79
N ALA A 39 25.46 -7.00 -3.12
CA ALA A 39 24.49 -7.61 -2.23
C ALA A 39 24.19 -6.75 -0.99
N ALA A 40 25.17 -5.95 -0.56
CA ALA A 40 24.99 -5.01 0.53
C ALA A 40 23.97 -3.92 0.17
N ASP A 41 24.03 -3.39 -1.05
CA ASP A 41 23.07 -2.40 -1.54
C ASP A 41 21.66 -3.00 -1.63
N ALA A 42 21.53 -4.17 -2.25
CA ALA A 42 20.24 -4.87 -2.34
C ALA A 42 19.60 -5.08 -0.96
N ARG A 43 20.38 -5.52 0.03
CA ARG A 43 19.91 -5.72 1.41
C ARG A 43 19.54 -4.41 2.11
N ARG A 44 20.35 -3.36 1.91
CA ARG A 44 20.11 -2.03 2.48
C ARG A 44 18.79 -1.45 1.97
N TYR A 45 18.56 -1.51 0.66
CA TYR A 45 17.33 -1.02 0.06
C TYR A 45 16.12 -1.88 0.45
N ALA A 46 16.24 -3.20 0.43
CA ALA A 46 15.15 -4.09 0.85
C ALA A 46 14.68 -3.77 2.28
N THR A 47 15.63 -3.60 3.21
CA THR A 47 15.33 -3.28 4.61
C THR A 47 14.71 -1.88 4.77
N ALA A 48 15.20 -0.91 4.00
CA ALA A 48 14.67 0.46 4.03
C ALA A 48 13.23 0.54 3.50
N PHE A 49 12.94 -0.16 2.40
CA PHE A 49 11.60 -0.19 1.81
C PHE A 49 10.62 -1.01 2.65
N ASP A 50 11.01 -2.16 3.19
CA ASP A 50 10.15 -2.97 4.08
C ASP A 50 9.70 -2.18 5.31
N ARG A 51 10.60 -1.41 5.94
CA ARG A 51 10.24 -0.57 7.10
C ARG A 51 9.28 0.56 6.72
N LYS A 52 9.52 1.25 5.60
CA LYS A 52 8.72 2.40 5.18
C LYS A 52 7.32 1.98 4.73
N ASP A 53 7.20 0.88 3.98
CA ASP A 53 5.91 0.39 3.47
C ASP A 53 4.99 -0.07 4.63
N ARG A 54 5.57 -0.75 5.64
CA ARG A 54 4.83 -1.14 6.86
C ARG A 54 4.27 0.04 7.65
N ASP A 55 4.97 1.17 7.68
CA ASP A 55 4.51 2.39 8.35
C ASP A 55 3.45 3.15 7.51
N ASP A 56 3.64 3.20 6.18
CA ASP A 56 2.71 3.84 5.24
C ASP A 56 1.38 3.07 5.11
N LEU A 57 1.38 1.74 5.27
CA LEU A 57 0.19 0.87 5.29
C LEU A 57 -0.84 1.27 6.37
N GLY A 58 -0.37 1.76 7.53
CA GLY A 58 -1.26 2.28 8.58
C GLY A 58 -1.78 3.69 8.27
N ARG A 59 -1.04 4.48 7.49
CA ARG A 59 -1.36 5.86 7.14
C ARG A 59 -2.33 5.97 5.97
N ARG A 60 -2.27 5.03 5.03
CA ARG A 60 -3.06 4.96 3.78
C ARG A 60 -4.21 3.96 3.87
N ALA A 61 -4.92 3.92 5.00
CA ALA A 61 -6.24 3.29 5.08
C ALA A 61 -7.34 4.36 4.88
N PRO A 62 -7.86 4.59 3.66
CA PRO A 62 -8.81 5.66 3.43
C PRO A 62 -10.24 5.10 3.46
N LEU A 63 -10.70 4.43 4.53
CA LEU A 63 -12.02 3.77 4.47
C LEU A 63 -12.91 3.86 5.71
N ILE A 64 -12.74 4.87 6.58
CA ILE A 64 -13.84 5.34 7.45
C ILE A 64 -13.78 6.88 7.60
N GLY A 65 -13.73 7.62 6.49
CA GLY A 65 -13.57 9.08 6.58
C GLY A 65 -14.34 9.95 5.59
N LEU A 66 -14.83 9.41 4.45
CA LEU A 66 -15.35 10.28 3.38
C LEU A 66 -16.74 9.93 2.85
N PHE A 67 -17.50 9.09 3.58
CA PHE A 67 -18.87 8.74 3.19
C PHE A 67 -20.04 9.03 4.16
N PRO A 68 -19.98 9.95 5.15
CA PRO A 68 -21.21 10.41 5.80
C PRO A 68 -21.67 11.83 5.40
N LEU A 69 -20.79 12.70 4.90
CA LEU A 69 -21.13 14.13 4.75
C LEU A 69 -21.94 14.46 3.49
N ARG A 70 -21.85 13.64 2.43
CA ARG A 70 -22.67 13.84 1.21
C ARG A 70 -24.11 13.37 1.39
N ILE A 71 -24.34 12.34 2.22
CA ILE A 71 -25.69 11.83 2.53
C ILE A 71 -26.42 12.78 3.50
N LEU A 72 -25.73 13.33 4.51
CA LEU A 72 -26.30 14.28 5.48
C LEU A 72 -26.77 15.60 4.83
N ARG A 73 -26.14 16.04 3.74
CA ARG A 73 -26.56 17.27 3.02
C ARG A 73 -27.81 17.07 2.16
N ALA A 74 -28.01 15.89 1.57
CA ALA A 74 -29.22 15.60 0.80
C ALA A 74 -30.48 15.53 1.68
N LEU A 75 -30.36 15.01 2.91
CA LEU A 75 -31.46 14.91 3.86
C LEU A 75 -31.86 16.25 4.51
N ARG A 76 -30.93 17.23 4.57
CA ARG A 76 -31.22 18.57 5.13
C ARG A 76 -31.83 19.55 4.11
N GLY A 77 -31.74 19.26 2.81
CA GLY A 77 -32.37 20.06 1.76
C GLY A 77 -33.89 19.83 1.63
N GLN A 78 -34.40 18.68 2.08
CA GLN A 78 -35.81 18.30 1.95
C GLN A 78 -36.72 18.80 3.10
N LYS A 79 -36.15 19.44 4.14
CA LYS A 79 -36.91 19.99 5.29
C LYS A 79 -37.13 21.51 5.22
N ARG A 80 -37.14 22.08 4.02
CA ARG A 80 -37.68 23.43 3.76
C ARG A 80 -38.63 23.33 2.57
N ALA A 81 -39.77 22.69 2.82
CA ALA A 81 -41.02 22.95 2.12
C ALA A 81 -41.86 23.86 3.02
#